data_AF-A0A4V3D0N9-F1
#
_entry.id   AF-A0A4V3D0N9-F1
#
_cell.length_a   1.000
_cell.length_b   1.000
_cell.length_c   1.000
_cell.angle_alpha   90.00
_cell.angle_beta   90.00
_cell.angle_gamma   90.00
#
_symmetry.space_group_name_H-M   'P 1'
#
loop_
_entity.id
_entity.type
_entity.pdbx_description
1 polymer ?
#
loop_
_entity_poly.entity_id
_entity_poly.type
_entity_poly.pdbx_seq_one_letter_code
_entity_poly.pdbx_strand_id
1 'polypeptide(L)'
;MPVKTNDMKNSILNYFNLPFVIVAGLLLVLSSCAKDSYYRDGGKANPIFDGNMLEFLQSKPKEFDTIAQVIKLAGMEEVFKNEELTFFAPNDKFIRQTIRRLNPELRTLYLDTIKTLADIKPEIWRKYLSRYLFKGKNKLADYSQIDFDLINTFPGQNYFSYNNAVLNIGVIYESANGVKYLGYRRLVINHIPDISKPRDNWQGGTVSSSDIQPSNGVVHTLVWEGRLFGFDYNDFYQDVIFSKR
;
A
#
# COMPACT_ATOMS: atom_id res chain seq x y z
N MET A 1 -12.64 17.41 -93.16
CA MET A 1 -13.93 18.14 -93.19
C MET A 1 -15.00 17.23 -92.60
N PRO A 2 -15.98 17.73 -91.82
CA PRO A 2 -16.03 19.01 -91.13
C PRO A 2 -15.03 19.15 -89.95
N VAL A 3 -15.48 18.95 -88.70
CA VAL A 3 -15.31 19.91 -87.59
C VAL A 3 -14.92 19.26 -86.25
N LYS A 4 -14.46 20.07 -85.29
CA LYS A 4 -13.87 19.65 -84.00
C LYS A 4 -14.88 19.60 -82.85
N THR A 5 -14.79 18.55 -82.04
CA THR A 5 -15.11 18.60 -80.60
C THR A 5 -13.95 19.27 -79.86
N ASN A 6 -14.26 20.18 -78.92
CA ASN A 6 -13.30 20.71 -77.96
C ASN A 6 -13.87 20.50 -76.55
N ASP A 7 -13.12 19.77 -75.71
CA ASP A 7 -13.39 19.67 -74.28
C ASP A 7 -13.21 21.03 -73.58
N MET A 8 -14.05 21.31 -72.58
CA MET A 8 -13.79 22.40 -71.64
C MET A 8 -14.18 22.02 -70.20
N LYS A 9 -13.16 21.52 -69.49
CA LYS A 9 -12.96 21.46 -68.03
C LYS A 9 -14.16 21.81 -67.13
N ASN A 10 -14.70 20.80 -66.45
CA ASN A 10 -15.47 21.00 -65.21
C ASN A 10 -14.53 20.95 -63.99
N SER A 11 -14.47 22.05 -63.23
CA SER A 11 -13.91 22.08 -61.87
C SER A 11 -14.65 23.11 -61.04
N ILE A 12 -15.63 22.67 -60.24
CA ILE A 12 -16.34 23.49 -59.26
C ILE A 12 -16.10 22.90 -57.87
N LEU A 13 -15.91 23.78 -56.90
CA LEU A 13 -15.22 23.52 -55.64
C LEU A 13 -16.05 22.73 -54.61
N ASN A 14 -15.31 22.12 -53.67
CA ASN A 14 -15.80 21.60 -52.40
C ASN A 14 -16.66 22.61 -51.63
N TYR A 15 -17.82 22.18 -51.15
CA TYR A 15 -18.49 22.78 -49.99
C TYR A 15 -18.71 21.71 -48.92
N PHE A 16 -17.65 21.43 -48.14
CA PHE A 16 -17.82 20.75 -46.86
C PHE A 16 -18.44 21.74 -45.88
N ASN A 17 -19.60 21.39 -45.30
CA ASN A 17 -20.41 22.26 -44.45
C ASN A 17 -19.74 22.57 -43.09
N LEU A 18 -18.79 23.50 -43.11
CA LEU A 18 -18.05 23.98 -41.95
C LEU A 18 -18.91 24.45 -40.75
N PRO A 19 -20.06 25.13 -40.90
CA PRO A 19 -20.85 25.55 -39.73
C PRO A 19 -21.51 24.38 -38.98
N PHE A 20 -21.79 23.25 -39.65
CA PHE A 20 -22.45 22.11 -39.02
C PHE A 20 -21.49 21.33 -38.09
N VAL A 21 -20.21 21.25 -38.47
CA VAL A 21 -19.16 20.59 -37.68
C VAL A 21 -18.88 21.36 -36.38
N ILE A 22 -18.91 22.69 -36.41
CA ILE A 22 -18.64 23.54 -35.24
C ILE A 22 -19.75 23.40 -34.18
N VAL A 23 -21.02 23.36 -34.58
CA VAL A 23 -22.16 23.17 -33.66
C VAL A 23 -22.15 21.76 -33.06
N ALA A 24 -21.86 20.72 -33.85
CA ALA A 24 -21.70 19.36 -33.36
C ALA A 24 -20.52 19.22 -32.36
N GLY A 25 -19.41 19.92 -32.61
CA GLY A 25 -18.26 19.97 -31.71
C GLY A 25 -18.58 20.62 -30.36
N LEU A 26 -19.35 21.70 -30.33
CA LEU A 26 -19.70 22.41 -29.09
C LEU A 26 -20.55 21.57 -28.13
N LEU A 27 -21.44 20.73 -28.66
CA LEU A 27 -22.29 19.83 -27.86
C LEU A 27 -21.50 18.69 -27.19
N LEU A 28 -20.36 18.28 -27.75
CA LEU A 28 -19.49 17.27 -27.17
C LEU A 28 -18.69 17.81 -25.97
N VAL A 29 -18.37 19.10 -25.92
CA VAL A 29 -17.63 19.72 -24.81
C VAL A 29 -18.49 19.81 -23.53
N LEU A 30 -19.79 20.04 -23.67
CA LEU A 30 -20.74 20.07 -22.54
C LEU A 30 -21.09 18.68 -21.98
N SER A 31 -20.68 17.60 -22.67
CA SER A 31 -20.81 16.22 -22.19
C SER A 31 -19.71 15.81 -21.21
N SER A 32 -18.74 16.70 -20.94
CA SER A 32 -17.78 16.57 -19.84
C SER A 32 -18.49 16.75 -18.50
N CYS A 33 -19.17 15.68 -18.04
CA CYS A 33 -19.80 15.63 -16.73
C CYS A 33 -18.85 16.12 -15.63
N ALA A 34 -19.24 17.18 -14.93
CA ALA A 34 -18.59 17.60 -13.70
C ALA A 34 -18.60 16.42 -12.71
N LYS A 35 -17.44 15.87 -12.39
CA LYS A 35 -17.26 14.85 -11.33
C LYS A 35 -17.24 15.49 -9.93
N ASP A 36 -18.07 16.51 -9.73
CA ASP A 36 -18.18 17.26 -8.48
C ASP A 36 -19.08 16.54 -7.48
N SER A 37 -18.62 15.38 -7.00
CA SER A 37 -19.17 14.68 -5.83
C SER A 37 -18.28 13.56 -5.26
N TYR A 38 -16.99 13.49 -5.61
CA TYR A 38 -16.09 12.41 -5.12
C TYR A 38 -15.81 12.43 -3.60
N TYR A 39 -16.31 13.43 -2.86
CA TYR A 39 -16.23 13.53 -1.40
C TYR A 39 -17.58 13.28 -0.69
N ARG A 40 -18.49 12.52 -1.31
CA ARG A 40 -19.69 12.03 -0.62
C ARG A 40 -19.54 10.58 -0.22
N ASP A 41 -19.30 10.41 1.09
CA ASP A 41 -19.60 9.23 1.90
C ASP A 41 -19.17 7.90 1.27
N GLY A 42 -17.98 7.42 1.66
CA GLY A 42 -17.63 6.01 1.54
C GLY A 42 -18.51 5.19 2.48
N GLY A 43 -19.78 5.04 2.10
CA GLY A 43 -20.86 4.59 2.97
C GLY A 43 -20.54 3.26 3.64
N LYS A 44 -20.90 3.16 4.93
CA LYS A 44 -20.57 2.07 5.88
C LYS A 44 -20.09 0.78 5.21
N ALA A 45 -18.79 0.71 4.92
CA ALA A 45 -18.15 -0.53 4.58
C ALA A 45 -18.37 -1.49 5.75
N ASN A 46 -18.94 -2.68 5.51
CA ASN A 46 -19.02 -3.69 6.54
C ASN A 46 -17.58 -4.08 6.90
N PRO A 47 -17.10 -3.82 8.12
CA PRO A 47 -15.73 -4.15 8.47
C PRO A 47 -15.54 -5.66 8.68
N ILE A 48 -16.63 -6.39 8.97
CA ILE A 48 -16.58 -7.80 9.32
C ILE A 48 -16.25 -8.64 8.08
N PHE A 49 -15.24 -9.48 8.21
CA PHE A 49 -14.91 -10.55 7.27
C PHE A 49 -15.28 -11.90 7.89
N ASP A 50 -16.04 -12.71 7.16
CA ASP A 50 -16.48 -14.04 7.59
C ASP A 50 -15.37 -15.07 7.34
N GLY A 51 -14.43 -15.14 8.28
CA GLY A 51 -13.26 -16.01 8.26
C GLY A 51 -12.12 -15.47 9.13
N ASN A 52 -11.05 -16.24 9.27
CA ASN A 52 -9.86 -15.86 10.03
C ASN A 52 -8.89 -14.95 9.23
N MET A 53 -7.83 -14.46 9.89
CA MET A 53 -6.84 -13.56 9.31
C MET A 53 -6.18 -14.12 8.04
N LEU A 54 -5.89 -15.42 8.00
CA LEU A 54 -5.25 -16.06 6.85
C LEU A 54 -6.23 -16.19 5.68
N GLU A 55 -7.47 -16.55 5.96
CA GLU A 55 -8.57 -16.62 4.97
C GLU A 55 -8.85 -15.24 4.36
N PHE A 56 -8.79 -14.17 5.17
CA PHE A 56 -8.90 -12.80 4.66
C PHE A 56 -7.81 -12.48 3.62
N LEU A 57 -6.54 -12.79 3.92
CA LEU A 57 -5.43 -12.55 2.99
C LEU A 57 -5.60 -13.39 1.71
N GLN A 58 -5.98 -14.66 1.86
CA GLN A 58 -6.24 -15.57 0.75
C GLN A 58 -7.43 -15.14 -0.13
N SER A 59 -8.43 -14.44 0.43
CA SER A 59 -9.56 -13.87 -0.32
C SER A 59 -9.15 -12.73 -1.27
N LYS A 60 -7.97 -12.14 -1.07
CA LYS A 60 -7.43 -11.01 -1.85
C LYS A 60 -6.06 -11.36 -2.47
N PRO A 61 -5.96 -12.38 -3.35
CA PRO A 61 -4.68 -12.87 -3.86
C PRO A 61 -3.92 -11.84 -4.70
N LYS A 62 -4.60 -10.86 -5.31
CA LYS A 62 -3.93 -9.74 -6.03
C LYS A 62 -3.11 -8.84 -5.12
N GLU A 63 -3.41 -8.80 -3.82
CA GLU A 63 -2.76 -7.95 -2.82
C GLU A 63 -1.83 -8.74 -1.89
N PHE A 64 -2.17 -10.00 -1.56
CA PHE A 64 -1.53 -10.75 -0.46
C PHE A 64 -1.14 -12.21 -0.77
N ASP A 65 -1.13 -12.67 -2.03
CA ASP A 65 -0.69 -14.05 -2.36
C ASP A 65 0.77 -14.32 -1.93
N THR A 66 1.68 -13.39 -2.27
CA THR A 66 3.08 -13.44 -1.84
C THR A 66 3.19 -13.34 -0.32
N ILE A 67 2.34 -12.54 0.34
CA ILE A 67 2.31 -12.42 1.81
C ILE A 67 1.82 -13.72 2.48
N ALA A 68 0.79 -14.37 1.96
CA ALA A 68 0.33 -15.67 2.44
C ALA A 68 1.43 -16.74 2.28
N GLN A 69 2.18 -16.71 1.17
CA GLN A 69 3.35 -17.58 1.00
C GLN A 69 4.46 -17.29 2.03
N VAL A 70 4.73 -16.02 2.36
CA VAL A 70 5.69 -15.63 3.40
C VAL A 70 5.23 -16.08 4.80
N ILE A 71 3.94 -15.96 5.13
CA ILE A 71 3.35 -16.47 6.40
C ILE A 71 3.60 -17.98 6.55
N LYS A 72 3.39 -18.73 5.46
CA LYS A 72 3.65 -20.17 5.40
C LYS A 72 5.14 -20.50 5.57
N LEU A 73 6.02 -19.83 4.83
CA LEU A 73 7.48 -20.02 4.93
C LEU A 73 8.04 -19.62 6.30
N ALA A 74 7.44 -18.65 6.98
CA ALA A 74 7.78 -18.24 8.34
C ALA A 74 7.29 -19.23 9.44
N GLY A 75 6.51 -20.24 9.08
CA GLY A 75 5.85 -21.15 10.03
C GLY A 75 4.84 -20.44 10.93
N MET A 76 4.12 -19.44 10.40
CA MET A 76 3.19 -18.58 11.15
C MET A 76 1.71 -18.83 10.82
N GLU A 77 1.38 -19.88 10.04
CA GLU A 77 -0.03 -20.18 9.68
C GLU A 77 -0.95 -20.30 10.90
N GLU A 78 -0.54 -21.05 11.93
CA GLU A 78 -1.38 -21.25 13.13
C GLU A 78 -1.50 -20.00 14.01
N VAL A 79 -0.53 -19.09 13.94
CA VAL A 79 -0.63 -17.76 14.56
C VAL A 79 -1.75 -16.98 13.86
N PHE A 80 -1.72 -16.91 12.53
CA PHE A 80 -2.72 -16.19 11.73
C PHE A 80 -4.12 -16.83 11.77
N LYS A 81 -4.25 -18.15 11.90
CA LYS A 81 -5.56 -18.82 11.98
C LYS A 81 -6.22 -18.65 13.35
N ASN A 82 -5.46 -18.78 14.44
CA ASN A 82 -6.02 -19.07 15.76
C ASN A 82 -5.80 -17.98 16.83
N GLU A 83 -4.71 -17.20 16.74
CA GLU A 83 -4.42 -16.20 17.77
C GLU A 83 -5.22 -14.92 17.58
N GLU A 84 -5.44 -14.16 18.67
CA GLU A 84 -6.02 -12.83 18.57
C GLU A 84 -4.95 -11.78 18.23
N LEU A 85 -5.08 -11.15 17.06
CA LEU A 85 -4.03 -10.34 16.44
C LEU A 85 -4.53 -9.02 15.83
N THR A 86 -3.63 -8.05 15.74
CA THR A 86 -3.72 -6.91 14.81
C THR A 86 -2.59 -7.00 13.79
N PHE A 87 -2.91 -6.95 12.50
CA PHE A 87 -1.94 -7.07 11.41
C PHE A 87 -1.93 -5.81 10.53
N PHE A 88 -0.79 -5.11 10.51
CA PHE A 88 -0.52 -4.01 9.58
C PHE A 88 -0.05 -4.58 8.25
N ALA A 89 -0.99 -5.13 7.46
CA ALA A 89 -0.70 -5.93 6.29
C ALA A 89 0.07 -5.15 5.19
N PRO A 90 1.37 -5.42 4.95
CA PRO A 90 1.99 -5.01 3.70
C PRO A 90 1.34 -5.78 2.55
N ASN A 91 1.33 -5.20 1.36
CA ASN A 91 0.95 -5.93 0.14
C ASN A 91 2.17 -6.56 -0.54
N ASP A 92 1.93 -7.49 -1.47
CA ASP A 92 2.93 -8.23 -2.24
C ASP A 92 4.03 -7.38 -2.89
N LYS A 93 3.75 -6.10 -3.18
CA LYS A 93 4.74 -5.18 -3.77
C LYS A 93 5.91 -4.93 -2.83
N PHE A 94 5.70 -4.94 -1.50
CA PHE A 94 6.78 -4.82 -0.52
C PHE A 94 7.81 -5.95 -0.70
N ILE A 95 7.37 -7.21 -0.72
CA ILE A 95 8.25 -8.38 -0.95
C ILE A 95 8.92 -8.28 -2.33
N ARG A 96 8.13 -8.05 -3.38
CA ARG A 96 8.59 -8.02 -4.78
C ARG A 96 9.70 -6.99 -5.01
N GLN A 97 9.57 -5.79 -4.44
CA GLN A 97 10.60 -4.75 -4.56
C GLN A 97 11.81 -5.01 -3.67
N THR A 98 11.62 -5.66 -2.51
CA THR A 98 12.72 -6.07 -1.62
C THR A 98 13.64 -7.08 -2.32
N ILE A 99 13.08 -8.14 -2.91
CA ILE A 99 13.86 -9.13 -3.66
C ILE A 99 14.51 -8.52 -4.91
N ARG A 100 13.80 -7.61 -5.61
CA ARG A 100 14.36 -6.87 -6.76
C ARG A 100 15.58 -6.02 -6.38
N ARG A 101 15.61 -5.44 -5.18
CA ARG A 101 16.77 -4.68 -4.67
C ARG A 101 17.90 -5.60 -4.21
N LEU A 102 17.56 -6.67 -3.50
CA LEU A 102 18.51 -7.61 -2.91
C LEU A 102 19.32 -8.40 -3.93
N ASN A 103 18.70 -8.85 -5.03
CA ASN A 103 19.38 -9.71 -6.01
C ASN A 103 20.60 -9.07 -6.71
N PRO A 104 20.57 -7.78 -7.12
CA PRO A 104 21.78 -7.07 -7.54
C PRO A 104 22.88 -7.01 -6.47
N GLU A 105 22.52 -6.73 -5.21
CA GLU A 105 23.49 -6.58 -4.11
C GLU A 105 24.15 -7.93 -3.76
N LEU A 106 23.38 -9.04 -3.72
CA LEU A 106 23.91 -10.40 -3.56
C LEU A 106 24.87 -10.80 -4.70
N ARG A 107 24.55 -10.43 -5.95
CA ARG A 107 25.39 -10.72 -7.12
C ARG A 107 26.75 -10.03 -7.03
N THR A 108 26.80 -8.78 -6.56
CA THR A 108 28.04 -8.03 -6.34
C THR A 108 28.94 -8.68 -5.28
N LEU A 109 28.34 -9.41 -4.33
CA LEU A 109 29.05 -10.18 -3.30
C LEU A 109 29.38 -11.63 -3.71
N TYR A 110 29.11 -12.01 -4.97
CA TYR A 110 29.25 -13.39 -5.47
C TYR A 110 28.43 -14.44 -4.68
N LEU A 111 27.31 -14.02 -4.08
CA LEU A 111 26.39 -14.89 -3.35
C LEU A 111 25.21 -15.34 -4.22
N ASP A 112 24.63 -16.50 -3.89
CA ASP A 112 23.44 -17.03 -4.57
C ASP A 112 22.23 -16.09 -4.42
N THR A 113 21.81 -15.52 -5.56
CA THR A 113 20.62 -14.66 -5.67
C THR A 113 19.34 -15.43 -5.40
N ILE A 114 18.33 -14.75 -4.86
CA ILE A 114 17.01 -15.29 -4.55
C ILE A 114 16.23 -15.56 -5.84
N LYS A 115 16.01 -16.84 -6.15
CA LYS A 115 15.17 -17.37 -7.23
C LYS A 115 13.77 -17.68 -6.73
N THR A 116 13.66 -18.18 -5.50
CA THR A 116 12.39 -18.49 -4.82
C THR A 116 12.37 -17.87 -3.41
N LEU A 117 11.18 -17.65 -2.84
CA LEU A 117 11.10 -17.15 -1.45
C LEU A 117 11.65 -18.14 -0.42
N ALA A 118 11.75 -19.43 -0.74
CA ALA A 118 12.35 -20.45 0.12
C ALA A 118 13.89 -20.37 0.17
N ASP A 119 14.53 -19.57 -0.70
CA ASP A 119 15.99 -19.33 -0.69
C ASP A 119 16.40 -18.35 0.43
N ILE A 120 15.43 -17.84 1.20
CA ILE A 120 15.58 -17.05 2.43
C ILE A 120 15.06 -17.90 3.59
N LYS A 121 15.85 -17.99 4.66
CA LYS A 121 15.55 -18.89 5.79
C LYS A 121 14.25 -18.50 6.52
N PRO A 122 13.42 -19.47 6.97
CA PRO A 122 12.17 -19.24 7.69
C PRO A 122 12.22 -18.21 8.83
N GLU A 123 13.28 -18.23 9.63
CA GLU A 123 13.48 -17.35 10.77
C GLU A 123 13.63 -15.86 10.37
N ILE A 124 14.18 -15.59 9.18
CA ILE A 124 14.27 -14.24 8.63
C ILE A 124 12.88 -13.75 8.26
N TRP A 125 12.11 -14.56 7.52
CA TRP A 125 10.71 -14.22 7.19
C TRP A 125 9.89 -13.97 8.46
N ARG A 126 10.00 -14.84 9.46
CA ARG A 126 9.35 -14.71 10.76
C ARG A 126 9.74 -13.41 11.49
N LYS A 127 11.04 -13.08 11.56
CA LYS A 127 11.56 -11.87 12.22
C LYS A 127 10.94 -10.59 11.64
N TYR A 128 10.97 -10.43 10.32
CA TYR A 128 10.51 -9.20 9.66
C TYR A 128 8.99 -9.14 9.48
N LEU A 129 8.32 -10.28 9.27
CA LEU A 129 6.86 -10.34 9.29
C LEU A 129 6.32 -9.96 10.66
N SER A 130 6.95 -10.42 11.74
CA SER A 130 6.55 -10.10 13.12
C SER A 130 6.63 -8.61 13.48
N ARG A 131 7.32 -7.75 12.69
CA ARG A 131 7.28 -6.28 12.86
C ARG A 131 5.91 -5.68 12.50
N TYR A 132 5.10 -6.39 11.73
CA TYR A 132 3.76 -5.97 11.29
C TYR A 132 2.63 -6.52 12.15
N LEU A 133 2.92 -7.41 13.12
CA LEU A 133 1.92 -8.05 13.98
C LEU A 133 1.98 -7.50 15.40
N PHE A 134 0.80 -7.39 16.03
CA PHE A 134 0.60 -7.02 17.43
C PHE A 134 -0.45 -7.97 18.05
N LYS A 135 -0.35 -8.25 19.36
CA LYS A 135 -1.34 -9.07 20.08
C LYS A 135 -2.64 -8.28 20.31
N GLY A 136 -3.77 -8.98 20.32
CA GLY A 136 -5.09 -8.39 20.58
C GLY A 136 -5.70 -7.67 19.37
N LYS A 137 -6.99 -7.30 19.48
CA LYS A 137 -7.74 -6.53 18.47
C LYS A 137 -7.65 -5.03 18.74
N ASN A 138 -6.86 -4.31 17.95
CA ASN A 138 -6.65 -2.86 18.06
C ASN A 138 -7.15 -2.17 16.78
N LYS A 139 -8.24 -1.42 16.90
CA LYS A 139 -8.88 -0.62 15.85
C LYS A 139 -8.28 0.78 15.80
N LEU A 140 -8.58 1.55 14.75
CA LEU A 140 -8.17 2.94 14.59
C LEU A 140 -8.50 3.79 15.82
N ALA A 141 -9.67 3.56 16.43
CA ALA A 141 -10.12 4.28 17.62
C ALA A 141 -9.30 3.98 18.90
N ASP A 142 -8.55 2.87 18.93
CA ASP A 142 -7.75 2.45 20.09
C ASP A 142 -6.33 3.05 20.09
N TYR A 143 -5.94 3.71 18.98
CA TYR A 143 -4.64 4.37 18.82
C TYR A 143 -4.72 5.87 19.12
N SER A 144 -3.71 6.36 19.85
CA SER A 144 -3.58 7.78 20.17
C SER A 144 -3.28 8.66 18.94
N GLN A 145 -3.59 9.95 19.04
CA GLN A 145 -3.28 10.92 17.99
C GLN A 145 -1.75 11.09 17.83
N ILE A 146 -1.31 11.20 16.58
CA ILE A 146 0.03 11.67 16.22
C ILE A 146 -0.04 12.94 15.37
N ASP A 147 0.86 13.87 15.65
CA ASP A 147 1.09 15.07 14.87
C ASP A 147 2.61 15.28 14.73
N PHE A 148 3.13 15.23 13.50
CA PHE A 148 4.58 15.33 13.27
C PHE A 148 5.12 16.75 13.47
N ASP A 149 4.30 17.79 13.27
CA ASP A 149 4.69 19.19 13.55
C ASP A 149 4.67 19.48 15.06
N LEU A 150 3.83 18.75 15.81
CA LEU A 150 3.62 18.90 17.26
C LEU A 150 3.91 17.60 18.03
N ILE A 151 4.99 16.88 17.65
CA ILE A 151 5.32 15.54 18.16
C ILE A 151 5.61 15.47 19.68
N ASN A 152 5.81 16.61 20.32
CA ASN A 152 5.93 16.71 21.78
C ASN A 152 4.56 16.75 22.50
N THR A 153 3.51 17.17 21.79
CA THR A 153 2.13 17.25 22.28
C THR A 153 1.32 16.02 21.87
N PHE A 154 1.49 15.55 20.63
CA PHE A 154 0.81 14.39 20.07
C PHE A 154 1.85 13.38 19.52
N PRO A 155 2.51 12.59 20.38
CA PRO A 155 3.60 11.70 20.00
C PRO A 155 3.16 10.37 19.33
N GLY A 156 1.87 10.10 19.22
CA GLY A 156 1.39 8.72 19.07
C GLY A 156 1.75 7.88 20.31
N GLN A 157 1.81 6.55 20.17
CA GLN A 157 2.20 5.65 21.24
C GLN A 157 3.14 4.55 20.73
N ASN A 158 4.06 4.10 21.59
CA ASN A 158 4.97 3.01 21.28
C ASN A 158 4.35 1.66 21.69
N TYR A 159 4.46 0.68 20.80
CA TYR A 159 3.96 -0.68 20.94
C TYR A 159 5.08 -1.68 20.66
N PHE A 160 5.03 -2.83 21.36
CA PHE A 160 5.87 -3.97 21.04
C PHE A 160 5.18 -4.84 19.99
N SER A 161 5.89 -5.12 18.90
CA SER A 161 5.45 -6.07 17.88
C SER A 161 5.50 -7.51 18.42
N TYR A 162 4.95 -8.46 17.66
CA TYR A 162 4.89 -9.89 18.01
C TYR A 162 6.28 -10.52 18.35
N ASN A 163 7.38 -9.93 17.88
CA ASN A 163 8.74 -10.33 18.22
C ASN A 163 9.54 -9.18 18.89
N ASN A 164 8.88 -8.38 19.72
CA ASN A 164 9.44 -7.31 20.57
C ASN A 164 10.19 -6.19 19.84
N ALA A 165 10.00 -6.02 18.52
CA ALA A 165 10.43 -4.79 17.86
C ALA A 165 9.58 -3.61 18.37
N VAL A 166 10.19 -2.43 18.54
CA VAL A 166 9.47 -1.23 19.01
C VAL A 166 8.97 -0.45 17.79
N LEU A 167 7.66 -0.20 17.74
CA LEU A 167 7.04 0.62 16.71
C LEU A 167 6.20 1.72 17.36
N ASN A 168 6.32 2.94 16.85
CA ASN A 168 5.37 4.01 17.14
C ASN A 168 4.17 3.90 16.19
N ILE A 169 2.96 3.89 16.75
CA ILE A 169 1.71 3.88 16.00
C ILE A 169 0.87 5.06 16.48
N GLY A 170 0.20 5.73 15.55
CA GLY A 170 -0.74 6.78 15.88
C GLY A 170 -1.70 7.11 14.73
N VAL A 171 -2.70 7.91 15.05
CA VAL A 171 -3.71 8.41 14.11
C VAL A 171 -3.38 9.85 13.73
N ILE A 172 -3.10 10.09 12.46
CA ILE A 172 -3.09 11.45 11.90
C ILE A 172 -4.55 11.93 11.81
N TYR A 173 -4.79 13.12 12.34
CA TYR A 173 -6.07 13.83 12.22
C TYR A 173 -5.88 14.91 11.15
N GLU A 174 -6.38 14.65 9.94
CA GLU A 174 -6.14 15.52 8.79
C GLU A 174 -6.87 16.87 8.93
N SER A 175 -6.52 17.85 8.09
CA SER A 175 -7.22 19.14 8.06
C SER A 175 -8.39 19.12 7.07
N ALA A 176 -9.46 19.85 7.36
CA ALA A 176 -10.57 20.08 6.44
C ALA A 176 -10.92 21.57 6.37
N ASN A 177 -11.10 22.11 5.17
CA ASN A 177 -11.46 23.51 4.93
C ASN A 177 -10.56 24.53 5.67
N GLY A 178 -9.26 24.22 5.79
CA GLY A 178 -8.28 25.04 6.51
C GLY A 178 -8.29 24.89 8.04
N VAL A 179 -9.20 24.10 8.62
CA VAL A 179 -9.25 23.82 10.05
C VAL A 179 -8.53 22.52 10.37
N LYS A 180 -7.56 22.60 11.29
CA LYS A 180 -6.76 21.44 11.72
C LYS A 180 -7.66 20.43 12.46
N TYR A 181 -7.39 19.13 12.26
CA TYR A 181 -8.05 18.00 12.92
C TYR A 181 -9.54 17.75 12.61
N LEU A 182 -10.15 18.47 11.66
CA LEU A 182 -11.54 18.22 11.21
C LEU A 182 -11.66 17.32 9.97
N GLY A 183 -10.53 16.86 9.41
CA GLY A 183 -10.48 15.97 8.27
C GLY A 183 -10.68 14.49 8.62
N TYR A 184 -10.37 13.63 7.64
CA TYR A 184 -10.38 12.19 7.84
C TYR A 184 -9.25 11.76 8.79
N ARG A 185 -9.43 10.58 9.40
CA ARG A 185 -8.41 9.97 10.27
C ARG A 185 -7.63 8.91 9.49
N ARG A 186 -6.32 8.88 9.67
CA ARG A 186 -5.43 7.94 8.97
C ARG A 186 -4.39 7.36 9.93
N LEU A 187 -4.33 6.04 10.02
CA LEU A 187 -3.29 5.35 10.80
C LEU A 187 -1.92 5.45 10.12
N VAL A 188 -0.88 5.60 10.94
CA VAL A 188 0.53 5.43 10.56
C VAL A 188 1.24 4.51 11.53
N ILE A 189 2.21 3.78 11.02
CA ILE A 189 3.05 2.84 11.77
C ILE A 189 4.52 3.09 11.41
N ASN A 190 5.37 3.21 12.43
CA ASN A 190 6.75 3.64 12.31
C ASN A 190 7.67 2.71 13.12
N HIS A 191 8.57 1.99 12.47
CA HIS A 191 9.61 1.23 13.15
C HIS A 191 10.67 2.18 13.74
N ILE A 192 11.06 1.94 14.99
CA ILE A 192 12.14 2.65 15.68
C ILE A 192 13.41 1.78 15.57
N PRO A 193 14.38 2.12 14.71
CA PRO A 193 15.57 1.28 14.51
C PRO A 193 16.56 1.36 15.68
N ASP A 194 16.64 2.51 16.37
CA ASP A 194 17.50 2.73 17.53
C ASP A 194 16.66 3.16 18.73
N ILE A 195 16.44 2.25 19.67
CA ILE A 195 15.66 2.52 20.89
C ILE A 195 16.34 3.52 21.85
N SER A 196 17.64 3.79 21.69
CA SER A 196 18.33 4.85 22.44
C SER A 196 18.05 6.25 21.87
N LYS A 197 17.55 6.32 20.63
CA LYS A 197 17.13 7.53 19.93
C LYS A 197 15.69 7.39 19.41
N PRO A 198 14.70 7.22 20.29
CA PRO A 198 13.35 6.79 19.92
C PRO A 198 12.52 7.83 19.15
N ARG A 199 13.11 8.96 18.73
CA ARG A 199 12.51 10.00 17.87
C ARG A 199 13.24 10.16 16.53
N ASP A 200 14.36 9.48 16.32
CA ASP A 200 15.20 9.64 15.14
C ASP A 200 14.90 8.55 14.11
N ASN A 201 15.04 8.89 12.82
CA ASN A 201 15.08 7.93 11.70
C ASN A 201 13.91 6.91 11.65
N TRP A 202 12.71 7.33 12.05
CA TRP A 202 11.50 6.50 12.00
C TRP A 202 11.24 5.96 10.59
N GLN A 203 11.21 4.64 10.45
CA GLN A 203 10.94 3.97 9.18
C GLN A 203 9.51 3.44 9.17
N GLY A 204 8.62 4.20 8.53
CA GLY A 204 7.18 3.92 8.58
C GLY A 204 6.46 3.91 7.24
N GLY A 205 5.15 3.73 7.32
CA GLY A 205 4.22 3.81 6.21
C GLY A 205 2.80 4.12 6.68
N THR A 206 1.96 4.53 5.73
CA THR A 206 0.57 4.92 5.99
C THR A 206 -0.42 3.77 5.70
N VAL A 207 -1.57 3.78 6.36
CA VAL A 207 -2.64 2.78 6.18
C VAL A 207 -3.60 3.23 5.07
N SER A 208 -3.91 2.32 4.13
CA SER A 208 -4.86 2.52 3.03
C SER A 208 -6.30 2.13 3.38
N SER A 209 -6.48 1.13 4.25
CA SER A 209 -7.78 0.68 4.75
C SER A 209 -7.60 0.14 6.16
N SER A 210 -8.37 0.64 7.11
CA SER A 210 -8.31 0.27 8.53
C SER A 210 -9.55 -0.50 8.98
N ASP A 211 -9.46 -1.13 10.14
CA ASP A 211 -10.59 -1.74 10.87
C ASP A 211 -11.29 -2.89 10.16
N ILE A 212 -10.66 -3.52 9.17
CA ILE A 212 -11.14 -4.79 8.61
C ILE A 212 -11.02 -5.85 9.73
N GLN A 213 -12.08 -6.62 9.97
CA GLN A 213 -12.24 -7.48 11.14
C GLN A 213 -12.53 -8.93 10.74
N PRO A 214 -11.49 -9.75 10.48
CA PRO A 214 -11.58 -11.20 10.55
C PRO A 214 -11.95 -11.68 11.96
N SER A 215 -12.47 -12.89 12.10
CA SER A 215 -12.96 -13.46 13.36
C SER A 215 -11.96 -13.38 14.52
N ASN A 216 -10.68 -13.59 14.23
CA ASN A 216 -9.58 -13.58 15.19
C ASN A 216 -8.77 -12.26 15.20
N GLY A 217 -9.21 -11.16 14.60
CA GLY A 217 -8.35 -9.97 14.62
C GLY A 217 -8.83 -8.68 13.96
N VAL A 218 -7.87 -7.81 13.71
CA VAL A 218 -8.02 -6.57 12.92
C VAL A 218 -6.90 -6.49 11.87
N VAL A 219 -7.23 -6.09 10.64
CA VAL A 219 -6.27 -5.76 9.58
C VAL A 219 -6.30 -4.27 9.27
N HIS A 220 -5.11 -3.69 9.21
CA HIS A 220 -4.85 -2.36 8.67
C HIS A 220 -3.93 -2.51 7.44
N THR A 221 -4.46 -2.39 6.23
CA THR A 221 -3.66 -2.60 5.01
C THR A 221 -2.75 -1.40 4.74
N LEU A 222 -1.49 -1.64 4.38
CA LEU A 222 -0.50 -0.56 4.16
C LEU A 222 -0.48 -0.06 2.71
N VAL A 223 -0.32 1.25 2.55
CA VAL A 223 0.04 1.89 1.27
C VAL A 223 1.48 1.50 0.93
N TRP A 224 1.72 1.09 -0.32
CA TRP A 224 3.10 0.97 -0.82
C TRP A 224 3.61 2.36 -1.26
N GLU A 225 4.39 3.02 -0.41
CA GLU A 225 4.95 4.36 -0.65
C GLU A 225 6.43 4.27 -1.06
N GLY A 226 6.79 3.35 -1.96
CA GLY A 226 8.19 3.07 -2.31
C GLY A 226 8.98 2.28 -1.24
N ARG A 227 8.36 2.00 -0.09
CA ARG A 227 8.95 1.27 1.03
C ARG A 227 9.21 -0.21 0.72
N LEU A 228 10.13 -0.80 1.48
CA LEU A 228 10.54 -2.21 1.39
C LEU A 228 10.04 -2.99 2.62
N PHE A 229 10.09 -4.32 2.53
CA PHE A 229 9.60 -5.21 3.59
C PHE A 229 10.48 -5.15 4.84
N GLY A 230 9.86 -5.31 6.01
CA GLY A 230 10.54 -5.29 7.32
C GLY A 230 10.75 -3.90 7.91
N PHE A 231 10.21 -2.85 7.28
CA PHE A 231 10.43 -1.41 7.56
C PHE A 231 11.88 -0.92 7.38
N ASP A 232 12.87 -1.66 7.88
CA ASP A 232 14.29 -1.42 7.64
C ASP A 232 14.84 -2.47 6.66
N TYR A 233 15.32 -2.00 5.51
CA TYR A 233 15.91 -2.85 4.48
C TYR A 233 17.32 -3.32 4.84
N ASN A 234 18.11 -2.50 5.54
CA ASN A 234 19.48 -2.84 5.86
C ASN A 234 19.53 -4.01 6.84
N ASP A 235 18.67 -4.02 7.86
CA ASP A 235 18.50 -5.16 8.77
C ASP A 235 18.24 -6.47 7.98
N PHE A 236 17.22 -6.44 7.10
CA PHE A 236 16.82 -7.58 6.28
C PHE A 236 17.96 -8.08 5.37
N TYR A 237 18.65 -7.14 4.72
CA TYR A 237 19.78 -7.39 3.85
C TYR A 237 20.95 -8.07 4.58
N GLN A 238 21.33 -7.56 5.77
CA GLN A 238 22.42 -8.12 6.56
C GLN A 238 22.09 -9.56 7.03
N ASP A 239 20.89 -9.81 7.56
CA ASP A 239 20.48 -11.16 7.96
C ASP A 239 20.53 -12.15 6.80
N VAL A 240 20.06 -11.77 5.60
CA VAL A 240 20.11 -12.65 4.43
C VAL A 240 21.56 -12.94 4.02
N ILE A 241 22.46 -11.96 4.06
CA ILE A 241 23.89 -12.18 3.77
C ILE A 241 24.53 -13.11 4.79
N PHE A 242 24.35 -12.85 6.09
CA PHE A 242 24.89 -13.70 7.14
C PHE A 242 24.33 -15.12 7.08
N SER A 243 23.10 -15.30 6.58
CA SER A 243 22.50 -16.63 6.39
C SER A 243 23.10 -17.45 5.23
N LYS A 244 23.84 -16.79 4.32
CA LYS A 244 24.43 -17.35 3.09
C LYS A 244 25.96 -17.51 3.16
N ARG A 245 26.58 -17.19 4.30
CA ARG A 245 27.99 -17.42 4.60
C ARG A 245 28.14 -18.66 5.49
#